data_AF-X8J0F5-F1
#
_entry.id   AF-X8J0F5-F1
#
_cell.length_a   1.000
_cell.length_b   1.000
_cell.length_c   1.000
_cell.angle_alpha   90.00
_cell.angle_beta   90.00
_cell.angle_gamma   90.00
#
_symmetry.space_group_name_H-M   'P 1'
#
loop_
_entity.id
_entity.type
_entity.pdbx_description
1 polymer ?
#
loop_
_entity_poly.entity_id
_entity_poly.type
_entity_poly.pdbx_seq_one_letter_code
_entity_poly.pdbx_strand_id
1 'polypeptide(L)'
;MATRSLVGLVKIDSYCVQDFGKLYRSCGNCGTQVKREVQISNVIARNGKLLAGVNSNFGDVATIDTKSNSYTSLTSVCDTFQGNNKGIEPVTLTKNQSNASCKF
;
A
#
# COMPACT_ATOMS: atom_id res chain seq x y z
N MET A 1 -13.28 -26.49 5.89
CA MET A 1 -12.05 -26.19 5.13
C MET A 1 -11.62 -24.78 5.52
N ALA A 2 -10.79 -24.64 6.55
CA ALA A 2 -10.27 -23.34 6.96
C ALA A 2 -8.99 -23.08 6.16
N THR A 3 -9.09 -22.32 5.07
CA THR A 3 -7.93 -21.79 4.37
C THR A 3 -7.29 -20.73 5.28
N ARG A 4 -6.43 -21.16 6.22
CA ARG A 4 -5.51 -20.25 6.91
C ARG A 4 -4.47 -19.77 5.91
N SER A 5 -4.83 -18.80 5.09
CA SER A 5 -3.85 -17.89 4.51
C SER A 5 -3.30 -17.08 5.68
N LEU A 6 -2.05 -17.32 6.09
CA LEU A 6 -1.33 -16.42 6.99
C LEU A 6 -1.06 -15.12 6.23
N VAL A 7 -2.10 -14.31 6.05
CA VAL A 7 -2.02 -12.99 5.44
C VAL A 7 -1.40 -12.07 6.47
N GLY A 8 -0.21 -11.54 6.17
CA GLY A 8 0.39 -10.50 7.00
C GLY A 8 -0.45 -9.22 6.90
N LEU A 9 -1.02 -8.79 8.01
CA LEU A 9 -1.75 -7.52 8.13
C LEU A 9 -0.88 -6.51 8.87
N VAL A 10 -0.69 -5.35 8.25
CA VAL A 10 -0.08 -4.17 8.88
C VAL A 10 -1.18 -3.16 9.17
N LYS A 11 -1.21 -2.65 10.40
CA LYS A 11 -2.07 -1.53 10.79
C LYS A 11 -1.21 -0.31 11.08
N ILE A 12 -1.49 0.80 10.40
CA ILE A 12 -0.85 2.10 10.63
C ILE A 12 -1.95 3.03 11.10
N ASP A 13 -1.94 3.36 12.39
CA ASP A 13 -2.95 4.18 13.02
C ASP A 13 -2.30 5.27 13.87
N SER A 14 -2.93 6.46 13.91
CA SER A 14 -2.52 7.57 14.79
C SER A 14 -1.05 7.95 14.63
N TYR A 15 -0.59 8.04 13.38
CA TYR A 15 0.82 8.22 13.02
C TYR A 15 1.04 9.49 12.20
N CYS A 16 2.14 10.20 12.46
CA CYS A 16 2.54 11.36 11.68
C CYS A 16 3.80 11.04 10.89
N VAL A 17 3.80 11.34 9.59
CA VAL A 17 4.94 11.16 8.70
C VAL A 17 5.20 12.42 7.87
N GLN A 18 6.47 12.77 7.72
CA GLN A 18 6.91 13.93 6.96
C GLN A 18 8.12 13.58 6.09
N ASP A 19 8.23 14.23 4.92
CA ASP A 19 9.38 14.17 4.00
C ASP A 19 9.75 12.73 3.60
N PHE A 20 8.78 12.02 3.00
CA PHE A 20 8.87 10.58 2.77
C PHE A 20 8.69 10.16 1.31
N GLY A 21 9.39 9.08 0.94
CA GLY A 21 9.20 8.43 -0.35
C GLY A 21 7.90 7.63 -0.39
N LYS A 22 7.81 6.56 0.40
CA LYS A 22 6.62 5.72 0.53
C LYS A 22 6.38 5.37 1.99
N LEU A 23 5.16 5.53 2.52
CA LEU A 23 4.86 5.15 3.92
C LEU A 23 4.72 3.63 4.04
N TYR A 24 4.00 2.99 3.11
CA TYR A 24 3.89 1.55 3.01
C TYR A 24 4.18 1.06 1.58
N ARG A 25 5.00 0.00 1.47
CA ARG A 25 5.23 -0.68 0.20
C ARG A 25 5.30 -2.19 0.41
N SER A 26 4.35 -2.92 -0.18
CA SER A 26 4.46 -4.38 -0.32
C SER A 26 5.69 -4.72 -1.17
N CYS A 27 6.55 -5.63 -0.72
CA CYS A 27 7.75 -5.96 -1.49
C CYS A 27 7.35 -6.49 -2.87
N GLY A 28 7.73 -5.79 -3.93
CA GLY A 28 7.30 -6.14 -5.29
C GLY A 28 8.29 -6.98 -6.08
N ASN A 29 9.49 -7.23 -5.56
CA ASN A 29 10.54 -7.97 -6.27
C ASN A 29 11.26 -9.02 -5.40
N CYS A 30 10.78 -9.27 -4.18
CA CYS A 30 11.29 -10.32 -3.29
C CYS A 30 11.10 -11.72 -3.91
N GLY A 31 12.05 -12.62 -3.67
CA GLY A 31 12.00 -14.00 -4.18
C GLY A 31 10.78 -14.78 -3.70
N THR A 32 10.33 -14.54 -2.46
CA THR A 32 9.06 -15.07 -1.95
C THR A 32 8.01 -13.96 -1.93
N GLN A 33 6.90 -14.23 -2.62
CA GLN A 33 5.75 -13.34 -2.68
C GLN A 33 4.58 -13.96 -1.95
N VAL A 34 3.91 -13.14 -1.14
CA VAL A 34 2.74 -13.51 -0.35
C VAL A 34 1.73 -12.38 -0.45
N LYS A 35 0.45 -12.70 -0.31
CA LYS A 35 -0.58 -11.69 -0.15
C LYS A 35 -0.33 -10.89 1.12
N ARG A 36 -0.33 -9.56 1.01
CA ARG A 36 -0.18 -8.62 2.13
C ARG A 36 -1.36 -7.68 2.20
N GLU A 37 -1.73 -7.31 3.42
CA GLU A 37 -2.79 -6.35 3.68
C GLU A 37 -2.27 -5.20 4.54
N VAL A 38 -2.74 -3.98 4.24
CA VAL A 38 -2.48 -2.80 5.07
C VAL A 38 -3.78 -2.05 5.36
N GLN A 39 -3.93 -1.59 6.59
CA GLN A 39 -5.00 -0.69 7.02
C GLN A 39 -4.37 0.61 7.52
N ILE A 40 -4.81 1.75 6.98
CA ILE A 40 -4.25 3.08 7.30
C ILE A 40 -5.38 4.03 7.71
N SER A 41 -5.33 4.51 8.95
CA SER A 41 -6.31 5.44 9.54
C SER A 41 -5.64 6.45 10.46
N ASN A 42 -6.29 7.59 10.70
CA ASN A 42 -5.81 8.65 11.60
C ASN A 42 -4.34 9.08 11.33
N VAL A 43 -3.92 9.08 10.06
CA VAL A 43 -2.56 9.45 9.67
C VAL A 43 -2.48 10.91 9.23
N ILE A 44 -1.44 11.61 9.68
CA ILE A 44 -1.04 12.92 9.14
C ILE A 44 0.18 12.69 8.24
N ALA A 45 0.04 12.91 6.93
CA ALA A 45 1.13 12.72 5.98
C ALA A 45 1.49 14.02 5.26
N ARG A 46 2.76 14.42 5.37
CA ARG A 46 3.29 15.68 4.82
C ARG A 46 4.45 15.43 3.86
N ASN A 47 4.48 16.14 2.73
CA ASN A 47 5.58 16.12 1.76
C ASN A 47 5.97 14.70 1.31
N GLY A 48 4.96 13.91 0.93
CA GLY A 48 5.11 12.50 0.58
C GLY A 48 4.93 12.22 -0.90
N LYS A 49 5.61 11.19 -1.43
CA LYS A 49 5.33 10.73 -2.81
C LYS A 49 4.18 9.71 -2.87
N LEU A 50 4.13 8.73 -1.96
CA LEU A 50 3.09 7.70 -1.99
C LEU A 50 2.75 7.20 -0.58
N LEU A 51 1.47 7.18 -0.20
CA LEU A 51 1.07 6.63 1.10
C LEU A 51 1.16 5.09 1.09
N ALA A 52 0.53 4.40 0.13
CA ALA A 52 0.57 2.94 0.03
C ALA A 52 0.81 2.43 -1.40
N GLY A 53 1.73 1.45 -1.55
CA GLY A 53 1.95 0.73 -2.80
C GLY A 53 1.74 -0.77 -2.66
N VAL A 54 0.77 -1.33 -3.38
CA VAL A 54 0.35 -2.74 -3.29
C VAL A 54 0.52 -3.49 -4.61
N ASN A 55 0.80 -4.81 -4.56
CA ASN A 55 0.91 -5.63 -5.76
C ASN A 55 -0.43 -6.31 -6.07
N SER A 56 -1.21 -5.77 -7.02
CA SER A 56 -2.57 -6.26 -7.27
C SER A 56 -2.59 -7.68 -7.83
N ASN A 57 -1.57 -8.09 -8.58
CA ASN A 57 -1.42 -9.45 -9.09
C ASN A 57 -1.14 -10.51 -8.01
N PHE A 58 -0.72 -10.11 -6.81
CA PHE A 58 -0.61 -11.01 -5.64
C PHE A 58 -1.81 -10.93 -4.71
N GLY A 59 -2.84 -10.17 -5.09
CA GLY A 59 -4.05 -9.99 -4.30
C GLY A 59 -3.87 -9.08 -3.08
N ASP A 60 -2.81 -8.25 -3.06
CA ASP A 60 -2.59 -7.30 -1.97
C ASP A 60 -3.75 -6.31 -1.87
N VAL A 61 -4.06 -5.89 -0.65
CA VAL A 61 -5.11 -4.91 -0.37
C VAL A 61 -4.61 -3.84 0.59
N ALA A 62 -4.78 -2.57 0.21
CA ALA A 62 -4.69 -1.42 1.08
C ALA A 62 -6.10 -0.87 1.32
N THR A 63 -6.50 -0.81 2.59
CA THR A 63 -7.72 -0.13 3.03
C THR A 63 -7.30 1.15 3.74
N ILE A 64 -7.71 2.30 3.19
CA ILE A 64 -7.25 3.62 3.65
C ILE A 64 -8.47 4.46 3.99
N ASP A 65 -8.57 4.88 5.24
CA ASP A 65 -9.63 5.79 5.68
C ASP A 65 -9.24 7.24 5.36
N THR A 66 -9.55 7.67 4.13
CA THR A 66 -9.29 9.02 3.63
C THR A 66 -10.03 10.12 4.38
N LYS A 67 -11.08 9.80 5.15
CA LYS A 67 -11.81 10.78 5.95
C LYS A 67 -11.09 11.10 7.25
N SER A 68 -10.46 10.10 7.86
CA SER A 68 -9.67 10.26 9.09
C SER A 68 -8.26 10.80 8.86
N ASN A 69 -7.72 10.60 7.65
CA ASN A 69 -6.36 10.99 7.32
C ASN A 69 -6.29 12.46 6.87
N SER A 70 -5.16 13.09 7.15
CA SER A 70 -4.84 14.44 6.69
C SER A 70 -3.59 14.41 5.81
N TYR A 71 -3.69 15.01 4.62
CA TYR A 71 -2.62 15.01 3.63
C TYR A 71 -2.21 16.44 3.29
N THR A 72 -0.91 16.73 3.35
CA THR A 72 -0.33 18.00 2.87
C THR A 72 0.79 17.70 1.90
N SER A 73 0.68 18.18 0.66
CA SER A 73 1.69 17.93 -0.39
C SER A 73 1.99 16.43 -0.62
N LEU A 74 0.97 15.57 -0.54
CA LEU A 74 1.06 14.14 -0.87
C LEU A 74 0.75 13.94 -2.36
N THR A 75 1.62 13.25 -3.10
CA THR A 75 1.40 13.03 -4.54
C THR A 75 0.35 11.95 -4.85
N SER A 76 0.35 10.82 -4.12
CA SER A 76 -0.64 9.76 -4.31
C SER A 76 -0.97 9.05 -2.99
N VAL A 77 -2.24 8.68 -2.83
CA VAL A 77 -2.72 7.89 -1.68
C VAL A 77 -2.44 6.40 -1.90
N CYS A 78 -2.83 5.84 -3.04
CA CYS A 78 -2.57 4.43 -3.31
C CYS A 78 -2.33 4.13 -4.78
N ASP A 79 -1.24 3.40 -5.04
CA ASP A 79 -0.85 2.93 -6.36
C ASP A 79 -0.79 1.40 -6.36
N THR A 80 -1.18 0.79 -7.48
CA THR A 80 -1.05 -0.65 -7.70
C THR A 80 0.13 -0.95 -8.62
N PHE A 81 0.78 -2.09 -8.39
CA PHE A 81 1.95 -2.53 -9.13
C PHE A 81 1.81 -3.98 -9.60
N GLN A 82 2.48 -4.30 -10.70
CA GLN A 82 2.73 -5.67 -11.12
C GLN A 82 4.00 -6.17 -10.44
N GLY A 83 3.84 -6.84 -9.30
CA GLY A 83 4.93 -7.47 -8.58
C GLY A 83 5.48 -8.70 -9.30
N ASN A 84 6.71 -9.08 -8.98
CA ASN A 84 7.42 -10.25 -9.48
C ASN A 84 8.31 -10.88 -8.39
N ASN A 85 8.91 -12.02 -8.72
CA ASN A 85 9.80 -12.77 -7.85
C ASN A 85 11.22 -12.90 -8.42
N LYS A 86 11.62 -11.97 -9.31
CA LYS A 86 12.86 -12.06 -10.09
C LYS A 86 13.87 -10.95 -9.75
N GLY A 87 13.61 -10.14 -8.72
CA GLY A 87 14.45 -8.98 -8.38
C GLY A 87 14.28 -7.78 -9.32
N ILE A 88 13.38 -7.86 -10.31
CA ILE A 88 13.14 -6.78 -11.27
C ILE A 88 12.22 -5.74 -10.64
N GLU A 89 12.43 -4.45 -10.90
CA GLU A 89 11.55 -3.41 -10.34
C GLU A 89 10.10 -3.56 -10.86
N PRO A 90 9.08 -3.53 -9.98
CA PRO A 90 7.68 -3.65 -10.37
C PRO A 90 7.21 -2.51 -11.25
N VAL A 91 6.40 -2.84 -12.26
CA VAL A 91 5.74 -1.84 -13.13
C VAL A 91 4.52 -1.27 -12.41
N THR A 92 4.31 0.04 -12.50
CA THR A 92 3.08 0.68 -11.98
C THR A 92 1.90 0.37 -12.90
N LEU A 93 0.77 -0.03 -12.33
CA LEU A 93 -0.45 -0.34 -13.08
C LEU A 93 -1.49 0.77 -12.96
N THR A 94 -1.80 1.20 -11.74
CA THR A 94 -2.72 2.31 -11.48
C THR A 94 -2.10 3.32 -10.54
N LYS A 95 -2.42 4.60 -10.75
CA LYS A 95 -2.00 5.69 -9.87
C LYS A 95 -3.20 6.37 -9.25
N ASN A 96 -3.20 6.47 -7.92
CA ASN A 96 -4.22 7.14 -7.13
C ASN A 96 -5.67 6.86 -7.55
N GLN A 97 -5.97 5.61 -7.89
CA GLN A 97 -7.29 5.17 -8.37
C GLN A 97 -7.86 4.08 -7.47
N SER A 98 -9.08 4.30 -6.98
CA SER A 98 -9.80 3.32 -6.17
C SER A 98 -10.13 2.08 -6.99
N ASN A 99 -9.85 0.88 -6.46
CA ASN A 99 -10.08 -0.42 -7.08
C ASN A 99 -10.09 -1.55 -6.03
N ALA A 100 -10.10 -2.81 -6.47
CA ALA A 100 -10.15 -3.96 -5.56
C ALA A 100 -8.96 -4.06 -4.58
N SER A 101 -7.78 -3.57 -4.98
CA SER A 101 -6.55 -3.56 -4.18
C SER A 101 -6.31 -2.25 -3.43
N CYS A 102 -6.70 -1.11 -4.00
CA CYS A 102 -6.61 0.20 -3.34
C CYS A 102 -8.02 0.67 -2.97
N LYS A 103 -8.41 0.50 -1.71
CA LYS A 103 -9.76 0.82 -1.21
C LYS A 103 -9.72 2.10 -0.39
N PHE A 104 -10.15 3.20 -1.00
CA PHE A 104 -10.17 4.53 -0.40
C PHE A 104 -11.13 5.48 -1.12
#